data_AF-A0A1Y2BQB6-F1
#
_entry.id   AF-A0A1Y2BQB6-F1
#
_cell.length_a   1.000
_cell.length_b   1.000
_cell.length_c   1.000
_cell.angle_alpha   90.00
_cell.angle_beta   90.00
_cell.angle_gamma   90.00
#
_symmetry.space_group_name_H-M   'P 1'
#
loop_
_entity.id
_entity.type
_entity.pdbx_description
1 polymer ?
#
loop_
_entity_poly.entity_id
_entity_poly.type
_entity_poly.pdbx_seq_one_letter_code
_entity_poly.pdbx_strand_id
1 'polypeptide(L)' 'MGDNRGLFNDIHIDSEIGDKDRQQGVLKNVGKIEKFILLQIQTLISEHLVYPNYHCLSLISNDEEYEENDAPSSEIQQS' A
#
# COMPACT_ATOMS: atom_id res chain seq x y z
N MET A 1 26.36 20.82 12.09
CA MET A 1 25.27 20.10 12.77
C MET A 1 24.15 19.94 11.74
N GLY A 2 24.20 18.86 10.96
CA GLY A 2 23.21 18.63 9.91
C GLY A 2 21.90 18.20 10.55
N ASP A 3 20.84 18.94 10.28
CA ASP A 3 19.49 18.66 10.71
C ASP A 3 19.12 17.25 10.23
N ASN A 4 18.93 16.31 11.17
CA ASN A 4 18.51 14.94 10.89
C ASN A 4 17.01 14.93 10.58
N ARG A 5 16.62 15.65 9.52
CA ARG A 5 15.27 15.62 8.97
C ARG A 5 15.19 14.32 8.16
N GLY A 6 14.58 13.29 8.74
CA GLY A 6 14.24 12.08 8.01
C GLY A 6 13.46 12.41 6.74
N LEU A 7 13.38 11.46 5.80
CA LEU A 7 12.76 11.67 4.48
C LEU A 7 11.35 12.27 4.53
N PHE A 8 10.63 12.06 5.63
CA PHE A 8 9.29 12.59 5.86
C PHE A 8 9.29 13.58 7.02
N ASN A 9 8.72 14.77 6.78
CA ASN A 9 8.59 15.83 7.80
C ASN A 9 7.38 15.58 8.72
N ASP A 10 6.25 15.10 8.17
CA ASP A 10 5.01 14.86 8.92
C ASP A 10 4.34 13.57 8.41
N ILE A 11 4.11 12.60 9.29
CA ILE A 11 3.36 11.35 9.02
C ILE A 11 2.22 11.26 10.04
N HIS A 12 1.00 11.02 9.57
CA HIS A 12 -0.19 10.84 10.40
C HIS A 12 -0.75 9.42 10.22
N ILE A 13 -1.21 8.82 11.32
CA ILE A 13 -1.83 7.50 11.34
C ILE A 13 -3.09 7.61 12.17
N ASP A 14 -4.22 7.32 11.54
CA ASP A 14 -5.53 7.24 12.18
C ASP A 14 -5.98 5.78 12.24
N SER A 15 -6.43 5.32 13.41
CA SER A 15 -6.98 3.97 13.58
C SER A 15 -8.50 3.99 13.73
N GLU A 16 -9.19 3.22 12.90
CA GLU A 16 -10.60 2.91 13.10
C GLU A 16 -10.76 1.79 14.13
N ILE A 17 -11.44 2.08 15.25
CA ILE A 17 -11.74 1.11 16.30
C ILE A 17 -13.24 0.88 16.32
N GLY A 18 -13.66 -0.37 16.13
CA GLY A 18 -15.07 -0.77 16.25
C GLY A 18 -15.60 -0.69 17.68
N ASP A 19 -16.90 -0.47 17.80
CA ASP A 19 -17.72 -0.42 19.02
C ASP A 19 -17.19 0.48 20.16
N LYS A 20 -17.80 1.67 20.29
CA LYS A 20 -17.37 2.76 21.18
C LYS A 20 -17.43 2.41 22.67
N ASP A 21 -18.15 1.34 23.04
CA ASP A 21 -18.36 0.93 24.42
C ASP A 21 -17.27 0.02 24.99
N ARG A 22 -16.30 -0.42 24.16
CA ARG A 22 -15.17 -1.22 24.63
C ARG A 22 -14.03 -0.35 25.18
N GLN A 23 -14.13 -0.12 26.50
CA GLN A 23 -13.03 -0.09 27.48
C GLN A 23 -11.83 0.82 27.16
N GLN A 24 -11.65 1.88 27.95
CA GLN A 24 -10.51 2.83 27.91
C GLN A 24 -9.10 2.19 27.77
N GLY A 25 -8.93 0.93 28.18
CA GLY A 25 -7.68 0.18 27.99
C GLY A 25 -7.36 -0.11 26.51
N VAL A 26 -8.37 -0.33 25.67
CA VAL A 26 -8.20 -0.59 24.23
C VAL A 26 -7.70 0.67 23.54
N LEU A 27 -8.31 1.82 23.80
CA LEU A 27 -7.87 3.12 23.25
C LEU A 27 -6.42 3.46 23.60
N LYS A 28 -6.00 3.20 24.85
CA LYS A 28 -4.60 3.38 25.26
C LYS A 28 -3.64 2.44 24.54
N ASN A 29 -4.08 1.21 24.24
CA ASN A 29 -3.27 0.27 23.47
C ASN A 29 -3.18 0.69 22.01
N VAL A 30 -4.27 1.18 21.41
CA VAL A 30 -4.26 1.69 20.04
C VAL A 30 -3.30 2.87 19.90
N GLY A 31 -3.33 3.85 20.80
CA GLY A 31 -2.35 4.95 20.75
C GLY A 31 -0.89 4.51 20.87
N LYS A 32 -0.61 3.42 21.61
CA LYS A 32 0.75 2.83 21.66
C LYS A 32 1.10 2.15 20.34
N ILE A 33 0.15 1.45 19.74
CA ILE A 33 0.33 0.76 18.45
C ILE A 33 0.55 1.78 17.33
N GLU A 34 -0.24 2.85 17.27
CA GLU A 34 -0.07 3.95 16.32
C GLU A 34 1.33 4.54 16.40
N LYS A 35 1.79 4.87 17.61
CA LYS A 35 3.15 5.38 17.82
C LYS A 35 4.22 4.36 17.44
N PHE A 36 4.01 3.08 17.71
CA PHE A 36 4.94 2.02 17.33
C PHE A 36 5.03 1.88 15.81
N ILE A 37 3.90 1.83 15.11
CA ILE A 37 3.85 1.74 13.65
C ILE A 37 4.51 2.96 13.02
N LEU A 38 4.27 4.16 13.54
CA LEU A 38 4.92 5.40 13.08
C LEU A 38 6.45 5.28 13.11
N LEU A 39 7.00 4.78 14.21
CA LEU A 39 8.44 4.55 14.34
C LEU A 39 8.94 3.47 13.37
N GLN A 40 8.20 2.38 13.20
CA GLN A 40 8.57 1.32 12.26
C GLN A 40 8.59 1.81 10.81
N ILE A 41 7.62 2.61 10.41
CA ILE A 41 7.57 3.23 9.07
C ILE A 41 8.78 4.14 8.88
N GLN A 42 9.11 4.98 9.86
CA GLN A 42 10.27 5.86 9.80
C GLN A 42 11.58 5.06 9.67
N THR A 43 11.73 3.98 10.45
CA THR A 43 12.89 3.09 10.37
C THR A 43 12.95 2.39 9.02
N LEU A 44 11.87 1.74 8.58
CA LEU A 44 11.80 1.02 7.31
C LEU A 44 12.19 1.92 6.13
N ILE A 45 11.68 3.14 6.11
CA ILE A 45 12.00 4.11 5.06
C ILE A 45 13.49 4.50 5.13
N SER A 46 14.00 4.76 6.33
CA SER A 46 15.40 5.11 6.52
C SER A 46 16.34 3.98 6.11
N GLU A 47 15.91 2.72 6.30
CA GLU A 47 16.66 1.54 5.92
C GLU A 47 16.57 1.25 4.42
N HIS A 48 15.42 1.46 3.77
CA HIS A 48 15.18 0.97 2.41
C HIS A 48 15.14 2.05 1.32
N LEU A 49 14.86 3.30 1.67
CA LEU A 49 14.64 4.39 0.71
C LEU A 49 15.61 5.56 0.85
N VAL A 50 16.48 5.53 1.86
CA VAL A 50 17.58 6.49 1.99
C VAL A 50 18.81 5.91 1.29
N TYR A 51 19.50 6.78 0.54
CA TYR A 51 20.75 6.43 -0.12
C TYR A 51 21.72 5.74 0.86
N PRO A 52 22.31 4.58 0.49
CA PRO A 52 22.44 4.05 -0.88
C PRO A 52 21.31 3.11 -1.35
N ASN A 53 20.25 2.91 -0.56
CA ASN A 53 19.18 1.96 -0.89
C ASN A 53 18.14 2.59 -1.83
N TYR A 54 17.71 1.83 -2.84
CA TYR A 54 16.68 2.24 -3.81
C TYR A 54 15.86 1.04 -4.30
N HIS A 55 14.60 1.30 -4.66
CA HIS A 55 13.69 0.31 -5.25
C HIS A 55 13.37 0.68 -6.70
N CYS A 56 13.40 -0.31 -7.59
CA CYS A 56 12.99 -0.16 -8.99
C CYS A 56 11.73 -1.03 -9.21
N LEU A 57 10.62 -0.38 -9.59
CA LEU A 57 9.39 -1.08 -9.98
C LEU A 57 9.35 -1.16 -11.51
N SER A 58 9.44 -2.36 -12.07
CA SER A 58 9.27 -2.61 -13.50
C SER A 58 7.84 -3.10 -13.77
N LEU A 59 7.13 -2.44 -14.69
CA LEU A 59 5.88 -2.97 -15.20
C LEU A 59 6.20 -4.17 -16.09
N ILE A 60 5.56 -5.30 -15.80
CA ILE A 60 5.49 -6.41 -16.74
C ILE A 60 4.36 -6.03 -17.69
N SER A 61 4.70 -5.69 -18.94
CA SER A 61 3.69 -5.59 -19.98
C SER A 61 3.09 -6.98 -20.14
N ASN A 62 1.81 -7.13 -19.77
CA ASN A 62 1.03 -8.28 -20.21
C ASN A 62 0.68 -8.02 -21.67
N ASP A 63 1.66 -8.22 -22.55
CA ASP A 63 1.44 -8.33 -23.99
C ASP A 63 0.80 -9.70 -24.29
N GLU A 64 -0.22 -10.08 -23.53
CA GLU A 64 -1.17 -11.12 -23.93
C GLU A 64 -2.21 -10.41 -24.79
N GLU A 65 -1.94 -10.37 -26.11
CA GLU A 65 -2.96 -10.12 -27.11
C GLU A 65 -4.15 -11.04 -26.80
N TYR A 66 -5.29 -10.45 -26.44
CA TYR A 66 -6.55 -11.17 -26.50
C TYR A 66 -6.74 -11.55 -27.96
N GLU A 67 -6.44 -12.80 -28.32
CA GLU A 67 -6.94 -13.35 -29.58
C GLU A 67 -8.46 -13.20 -29.54
N GLU A 68 -8.96 -12.32 -30.42
CA GLU A 68 -10.36 -12.21 -30.78
C GLU A 68 -10.79 -13.61 -31.17
N ASN A 69 -11.45 -14.31 -30.25
CA ASN A 69 -12.05 -15.60 -30.55
C ASN A 69 -13.14 -15.28 -31.57
N ASP A 70 -12.86 -15.57 -32.84
CA ASP A 70 -13.83 -15.55 -33.93
C ASP A 70 -15.13 -16.19 -33.42
N ALA A 71 -16.13 -15.34 -33.17
CA ALA A 71 -17.46 -15.80 -32.81
C ALA A 71 -17.96 -16.72 -33.93
N PRO A 72 -18.56 -17.88 -33.64
CA PRO A 72 -19.10 -18.73 -34.69
C PRO A 72 -20.19 -17.95 -35.42
N SER A 73 -19.94 -17.60 -36.67
CA SER A 73 -20.95 -17.04 -37.57
C SER A 73 -22.12 -18.01 -37.63
N SER A 74 -23.18 -17.68 -36.92
CA SER A 74 -24.49 -18.27 -37.12
C SER A 74 -25.10 -17.60 -38.35
N GLU A 75 -24.59 -17.95 -39.53
CA GLU A 75 -25.32 -17.75 -40.77
C GLU A 75 -26.41 -18.81 -40.85
N ILE A 76 -27.62 -18.31 -40.62
CA ILE A 76 -28.91 -18.94 -40.83
C ILE A 76 -28.89 -19.64 -42.21
N GLN A 77 -29.13 -20.95 -42.21
CA GLN A 77 -29.43 -21.71 -43.41
C GLN A 77 -30.65 -21.09 -44.10
N GLN A 78 -30.45 -20.43 -45.23
CA GLN A 78 -31.49 -20.19 -46.22
C GLN A 78 -31.17 -21.00 -47.47
N SER A 79 -31.81 -22.17 -47.60
CA SER A 79 -32.48 -22.69 -48.81
C SER A 79 -32.98 -24.11 -48.54
#